data_AF-A0A641MBK2-F1
#
_entry.id   AF-A0A641MBK2-F1
#
_cell.length_a   1.000
_cell.length_b   1.000
_cell.length_c   1.000
_cell.angle_alpha   90.00
_cell.angle_beta   90.00
_cell.angle_gamma   90.00
#
_symmetry.space_group_name_H-M   'P 1'
#
loop_
_entity.id
_entity.type
_entity.pdbx_description
1 polymer ?
#
loop_
_entity_poly.entity_id
_entity_poly.type
_entity_poly.pdbx_seq_one_letter_code
_entity_poly.pdbx_strand_id
1 'polypeptide(L)'
;IYRKRFGLSKEQVKAIMDGKAGRDGTFFDAKAAVSAGIIPAENILKTSKQLCEKVKNAMNGIEDIAKIQNMMETFNLEAVDAVEDENKLNEEEKTTLEQKENNEHKINMAEERTIPFEYAAVAASLGMKETFEPKDVMARISELISVEARLTETQRNLSDANTVIAGRDATIQNLQKDLESATSKLTVFEQKELEERNSKINKLVDDAIEAGKIGKETKPQWVSMAEANFTLAESTLNSIPAREQITQEIANDPKNIQAATETIKTVEEKMSEKVNAVVGEKFEFKRLE
;
A
#
# COMPACT_ATOMS: atom_id res chain seq x y z
N ILE A 1 13.44 24.32 -21.09
CA ILE A 1 13.24 23.93 -22.52
C ILE A 1 12.71 25.12 -23.33
N TYR A 2 11.58 25.71 -22.94
CA TYR A 2 10.93 26.81 -23.67
C TYR A 2 11.82 28.02 -24.00
N ARG A 3 12.61 28.50 -23.05
CA ARG A 3 13.57 29.60 -23.25
C ARG A 3 14.70 29.27 -24.23
N LYS A 4 15.16 28.01 -24.26
CA LYS A 4 16.32 27.58 -25.08
C LYS A 4 15.91 27.21 -26.50
N ARG A 5 14.72 26.66 -26.70
CA ARG A 5 14.24 26.19 -28.02
C ARG A 5 13.37 27.22 -28.75
N PHE A 6 12.59 28.00 -28.03
CA PHE A 6 11.59 28.91 -28.61
C PHE A 6 11.85 30.39 -28.29
N GLY A 7 13.00 30.72 -27.70
CA GLY A 7 13.38 32.12 -27.44
C GLY A 7 12.50 32.88 -26.44
N LEU A 8 11.61 32.20 -25.72
CA LEU A 8 10.65 32.83 -24.81
C LEU A 8 11.33 33.45 -23.58
N SER A 9 10.85 34.61 -23.14
CA SER A 9 11.34 35.29 -21.92
C SER A 9 10.89 34.58 -20.64
N LYS A 10 11.53 34.89 -19.51
CA LYS A 10 11.23 34.26 -18.21
C LYS A 10 9.82 34.67 -17.73
N GLU A 11 9.42 35.92 -17.95
CA GLU A 11 8.07 36.37 -17.58
C GLU A 11 7.00 35.70 -18.44
N GLN A 12 7.22 35.54 -19.76
CA GLN A 12 6.27 34.86 -20.64
C GLN A 12 6.09 33.39 -20.25
N VAL A 13 7.18 32.67 -19.97
CA VAL A 13 7.09 31.28 -19.52
C VAL A 13 6.33 31.18 -18.20
N LYS A 14 6.56 32.11 -17.27
CA LYS A 14 5.85 32.13 -15.98
C LYS A 14 4.35 32.41 -16.15
N ALA A 15 3.99 33.37 -16.99
CA ALA A 15 2.59 33.66 -17.30
C ALA A 15 1.86 32.48 -17.96
N ILE A 16 2.55 31.70 -18.80
CA ILE A 16 2.00 30.50 -19.44
C ILE A 16 1.79 29.37 -18.41
N MET A 17 2.76 29.18 -17.49
CA MET A 17 2.75 28.07 -16.54
C MET A 17 1.87 28.30 -15.31
N ASP A 18 1.72 29.55 -14.85
CA ASP A 18 0.96 29.84 -13.64
C ASP A 18 -0.57 29.79 -13.88
N GLY A 19 -1.02 29.89 -15.14
CA GLY A 19 -2.43 29.72 -15.53
C GLY A 19 -3.41 30.68 -14.82
N LYS A 20 -4.71 30.58 -15.12
CA LYS A 20 -5.76 31.16 -14.27
C LYS A 20 -6.17 30.12 -13.23
N ALA A 21 -6.39 30.55 -11.98
CA ALA A 21 -6.77 29.67 -10.88
C ALA A 21 -7.94 28.73 -11.28
N GLY A 22 -7.72 27.42 -11.18
CA GLY A 22 -8.70 26.38 -11.53
C GLY A 22 -8.64 25.89 -12.98
N ARG A 23 -7.66 26.30 -13.80
CA ARG A 23 -7.40 25.69 -15.12
C ARG A 23 -5.93 25.26 -15.24
N ASP A 24 -5.72 23.98 -15.56
CA ASP A 24 -4.40 23.44 -15.86
C ASP A 24 -3.92 23.97 -17.22
N GLY A 25 -2.90 24.83 -17.20
CA GLY A 25 -2.23 25.37 -18.38
C GLY A 25 -3.03 26.41 -19.21
N THR A 26 -2.34 27.45 -19.69
CA THR A 26 -2.90 28.35 -20.70
C THR A 26 -2.62 27.79 -22.09
N PHE A 27 -3.65 27.30 -22.79
CA PHE A 27 -3.56 26.87 -24.18
C PHE A 27 -3.23 28.07 -25.08
N PHE A 28 -2.28 27.91 -25.99
CA PHE A 28 -2.06 28.87 -27.07
C PHE A 28 -3.04 28.59 -28.20
N ASP A 29 -3.83 29.59 -28.58
CA ASP A 29 -4.55 29.54 -29.85
C ASP A 29 -3.55 29.49 -31.02
N ALA A 30 -3.88 28.80 -32.10
CA ALA A 30 -3.00 28.63 -33.26
C ALA A 30 -2.45 29.98 -33.78
N LYS A 31 -3.26 31.04 -33.77
CA LYS A 31 -2.84 32.41 -34.14
C LYS A 31 -1.82 33.02 -33.18
N ALA A 32 -1.98 32.77 -31.88
CA ALA A 32 -1.04 33.23 -30.85
C ALA A 32 0.28 32.46 -30.93
N ALA A 33 0.24 31.15 -31.25
CA ALA A 33 1.43 30.32 -31.43
C ALA A 33 2.27 30.75 -32.64
N VAL A 34 1.64 31.13 -33.75
CA VAL A 34 2.34 31.70 -34.93
C VAL A 34 2.95 33.06 -34.61
N SER A 35 2.19 33.93 -33.94
CA SER A 35 2.68 35.27 -33.56
C SER A 35 3.86 35.20 -32.58
N ALA A 36 3.92 34.16 -31.75
CA ALA A 36 5.02 33.88 -30.83
C ALA A 36 6.20 33.15 -31.50
N GLY A 37 6.13 32.82 -32.80
CA GLY A 37 7.18 32.11 -33.53
C GLY A 37 7.36 30.65 -33.12
N ILE A 38 6.35 30.05 -32.46
CA ILE A 38 6.42 28.66 -31.97
C ILE A 38 6.10 27.68 -33.10
N ILE A 39 5.16 28.03 -33.98
CA ILE A 39 4.72 27.20 -35.11
C ILE A 39 4.73 28.06 -36.40
N PRO A 40 5.23 27.54 -37.54
CA PRO A 40 5.09 28.18 -38.85
C PRO A 40 3.63 28.30 -39.28
N ALA A 41 3.26 29.39 -39.96
CA ALA A 41 1.87 29.62 -40.41
C ALA A 41 1.36 28.55 -41.39
N GLU A 42 2.27 27.94 -42.15
CA GLU A 42 2.03 26.83 -43.07
C GLU A 42 1.60 25.53 -42.37
N ASN A 43 1.94 25.36 -41.10
CA ASN A 43 1.64 24.15 -40.32
C ASN A 43 0.31 24.26 -39.55
N ILE A 44 -0.50 25.29 -39.84
CA ILE A 44 -1.87 25.37 -39.30
C ILE A 44 -2.82 24.64 -40.25
N LEU A 45 -3.42 23.55 -39.75
CA LEU A 45 -4.51 22.87 -40.44
C LEU A 45 -5.74 23.79 -40.50
N LYS A 46 -6.22 24.07 -41.71
CA LYS A 46 -7.45 24.83 -41.93
C LYS A 46 -8.64 23.90 -41.75
N THR A 47 -9.30 23.96 -40.61
CA THR A 47 -10.53 23.20 -40.34
C THR A 47 -11.77 24.05 -40.58
N SER A 48 -12.89 23.41 -40.95
CA SER A 48 -14.17 24.09 -41.11
C SER A 48 -14.70 24.59 -39.76
N LYS A 49 -15.41 25.73 -39.75
CA LYS A 49 -16.01 26.27 -38.51
C LYS A 49 -16.98 25.29 -37.85
N GLN A 50 -17.69 24.50 -38.66
CA GLN A 50 -18.63 23.48 -38.19
C GLN A 50 -17.93 22.38 -37.39
N LEU A 51 -16.78 21.89 -37.87
CA LEU A 51 -16.00 20.89 -37.16
C LEU A 51 -15.47 21.44 -35.83
N CYS A 52 -15.00 22.70 -35.80
CA CYS A 52 -14.58 23.35 -34.56
C CYS A 52 -15.71 23.48 -33.52
N GLU A 53 -16.93 23.82 -33.94
CA GLU A 53 -18.08 23.90 -33.02
C GLU A 53 -18.50 22.52 -32.51
N LYS A 54 -18.49 21.49 -33.36
CA LYS A 54 -18.76 20.11 -32.99
C LYS A 54 -17.78 19.59 -31.94
N VAL A 55 -16.48 19.81 -32.15
CA VAL A 55 -15.43 19.46 -31.18
C VAL A 55 -15.61 20.23 -29.87
N LYS A 56 -15.87 21.54 -29.93
CA LYS A 56 -16.04 22.36 -28.73
C LYS A 56 -17.24 21.92 -27.88
N ASN A 57 -18.36 21.58 -28.53
CA ASN A 57 -19.54 21.08 -27.84
C ASN A 57 -19.30 19.68 -27.27
N ALA A 58 -18.62 18.81 -28.01
CA ALA A 58 -18.28 17.47 -27.56
C ALA A 58 -17.30 17.48 -26.37
N MET A 59 -16.35 18.40 -26.34
CA MET A 59 -15.39 18.53 -25.24
C MET A 59 -15.96 19.21 -23.98
N ASN A 60 -17.14 19.83 -24.06
CA ASN A 60 -17.71 20.55 -22.93
C ASN A 60 -18.29 19.57 -21.89
N GLY A 61 -17.65 19.48 -20.72
CA GLY A 61 -18.11 18.64 -19.60
C GLY A 61 -17.47 17.25 -19.52
N ILE A 62 -16.41 16.98 -20.29
CA ILE A 62 -15.68 15.71 -20.22
C ILE A 62 -14.39 15.91 -19.43
N GLU A 63 -14.31 15.24 -18.27
CA GLU A 63 -13.17 15.30 -17.34
C GLU A 63 -12.24 14.07 -17.45
N ASP A 64 -12.67 13.05 -18.20
CA ASP A 64 -11.96 11.77 -18.34
C ASP A 64 -10.97 11.79 -19.52
N ILE A 65 -9.69 11.65 -19.18
CA ILE A 65 -8.54 11.70 -20.11
C ILE A 65 -8.67 10.64 -21.22
N ALA A 66 -9.14 9.44 -20.91
CA ALA A 66 -9.25 8.36 -21.90
C ALA A 66 -10.36 8.64 -22.93
N LYS A 67 -11.45 9.28 -22.49
CA LYS A 67 -12.53 9.70 -23.38
C LYS A 67 -12.10 10.85 -24.27
N ILE A 68 -11.35 11.81 -23.72
CA ILE A 68 -10.77 12.92 -24.49
C ILE A 68 -9.86 12.37 -25.61
N GLN A 69 -9.00 11.41 -25.32
CA GLN A 69 -8.11 10.79 -26.31
C GLN A 69 -8.89 10.09 -27.43
N ASN A 70 -9.83 9.22 -27.10
CA ASN A 70 -10.64 8.52 -28.10
C ASN A 70 -11.43 9.49 -29.00
N MET A 71 -12.04 10.53 -28.44
CA MET A 71 -12.75 11.52 -29.27
C MET A 71 -11.78 12.31 -30.16
N MET A 72 -10.61 12.65 -29.66
CA MET A 72 -9.60 13.36 -30.45
C MET A 72 -9.12 12.52 -31.62
N GLU A 73 -8.99 11.21 -31.45
CA GLU A 73 -8.72 10.27 -32.54
C GLU A 73 -9.87 10.24 -33.56
N THR A 74 -11.13 10.15 -33.11
CA THR A 74 -12.29 10.15 -34.03
C THR A 74 -12.41 11.44 -34.84
N PHE A 75 -12.16 12.60 -34.23
CA PHE A 75 -12.23 13.88 -34.93
C PHE A 75 -11.02 14.12 -35.83
N ASN A 76 -9.85 13.57 -35.51
CA ASN A 76 -8.70 13.62 -36.41
C ASN A 76 -8.96 12.84 -37.71
N LEU A 77 -9.67 11.70 -37.64
CA LEU A 77 -10.11 10.98 -38.83
C LEU A 77 -11.10 11.82 -39.66
N GLU A 78 -12.10 12.44 -39.03
CA GLU A 78 -13.09 13.32 -39.70
C GLU A 78 -12.44 14.58 -40.30
N ALA A 79 -11.36 15.09 -39.69
CA ALA A 79 -10.62 16.24 -40.18
C ALA A 79 -9.75 15.93 -41.41
N VAL A 80 -9.29 14.68 -41.58
CA VAL A 80 -8.50 14.26 -42.75
C VAL A 80 -9.39 14.17 -44.00
N ASP A 81 -10.63 13.67 -43.87
CA ASP A 81 -11.58 13.64 -44.99
C ASP A 81 -12.07 15.05 -45.40
N ALA A 82 -12.12 15.99 -44.46
CA ALA A 82 -12.58 17.36 -44.73
C ALA A 82 -11.57 18.26 -45.49
N VAL A 83 -10.34 17.78 -45.77
CA VAL A 83 -9.34 18.54 -46.54
C VAL A 83 -9.59 18.42 -48.05
N GLU A 84 -10.31 17.39 -48.51
CA GLU A 84 -10.61 17.19 -49.94
C GLU A 84 -11.90 17.90 -50.41
N ASP A 85 -12.83 18.20 -49.51
CA ASP A 85 -14.07 18.87 -49.86
C ASP A 85 -13.98 20.39 -49.66
N GLU A 86 -13.44 21.07 -50.68
CA GLU A 86 -13.82 22.44 -50.96
C GLU A 86 -15.34 22.51 -51.14
N ASN A 87 -16.05 22.85 -50.06
CA ASN A 87 -17.33 23.57 -50.00
C ASN A 87 -18.10 23.62 -51.34
N LYS A 88 -18.64 22.48 -51.81
CA LYS A 88 -19.63 22.51 -52.88
C LYS A 88 -21.00 22.78 -52.27
N LEU A 89 -21.55 23.94 -52.61
CA LEU A 89 -22.96 24.23 -52.41
C LEU A 89 -23.79 23.11 -53.05
N ASN A 90 -24.71 22.58 -52.26
CA ASN A 90 -25.71 21.60 -52.68
C ASN A 90 -26.64 22.29 -53.69
N GLU A 91 -26.37 22.16 -54.99
CA GLU A 91 -27.36 22.52 -56.01
C GLU A 91 -28.43 21.44 -56.03
N GLU A 92 -29.66 21.86 -55.71
CA GLU A 92 -30.86 21.04 -55.86
C GLU A 92 -30.98 20.55 -57.31
N GLU A 93 -30.64 19.29 -57.57
CA GLU A 93 -31.01 18.61 -58.80
C GLU A 93 -32.54 18.43 -58.82
N LYS A 94 -33.25 19.42 -59.38
CA LYS A 94 -34.61 19.23 -59.86
C LYS A 94 -34.57 18.30 -61.06
N THR A 95 -34.83 17.02 -60.82
CA THR A 95 -35.06 16.04 -61.88
C THR A 95 -36.27 16.46 -62.71
N THR A 96 -36.04 16.83 -63.97
CA THR A 96 -37.06 17.15 -64.96
C THR A 96 -37.43 15.85 -65.67
N LEU A 97 -38.26 15.01 -65.03
CA LEU A 97 -38.97 13.94 -65.73
C LEU A 97 -40.47 14.23 -65.64
N GLU A 98 -41.07 14.60 -66.77
CA GLU A 98 -42.52 14.71 -66.92
C GLU A 98 -43.16 13.34 -66.71
N GLN A 99 -43.76 13.14 -65.53
CA GLN A 99 -44.69 12.03 -65.32
C GLN A 99 -45.94 12.31 -66.16
N LYS A 100 -46.13 11.54 -67.24
CA LYS A 100 -47.43 11.45 -67.92
C LYS A 100 -48.45 10.87 -66.94
N GLU A 101 -49.40 11.70 -66.52
CA GLU A 101 -50.64 11.27 -65.88
C GLU A 101 -51.45 10.39 -66.85
N ASN A 102 -51.30 9.07 -66.75
CA ASN A 102 -52.32 8.16 -67.24
C ASN A 102 -53.29 7.87 -66.09
N ASN A 103 -54.20 8.83 -65.91
CA ASN A 103 -55.34 8.73 -65.01
C ASN A 103 -56.45 7.92 -65.69
N GLU A 104 -56.28 6.61 -65.80
CA GLU A 104 -57.35 5.68 -66.19
C GLU A 104 -56.96 4.28 -65.72
N HIS A 105 -57.35 3.94 -64.48
CA HIS A 105 -57.80 2.62 -64.02
C HIS A 105 -58.09 2.72 -62.51
N LYS A 106 -59.29 3.19 -62.15
CA LYS A 106 -59.87 2.89 -60.84
C LYS A 106 -60.21 1.40 -60.84
N ILE A 107 -59.27 0.57 -60.41
CA ILE A 107 -59.58 -0.76 -59.90
C ILE A 107 -59.46 -0.69 -58.38
N ASN A 108 -60.59 -0.89 -57.70
CA ASN A 108 -60.60 -1.25 -56.30
C ASN A 108 -59.79 -2.55 -56.16
N MET A 109 -58.61 -2.48 -55.56
CA MET A 109 -57.93 -3.64 -55.01
C MET A 109 -57.69 -3.34 -53.54
N ALA A 110 -58.44 -4.03 -52.67
CA ALA A 110 -57.91 -4.38 -51.37
C ALA A 110 -56.73 -5.30 -51.65
N GLU A 111 -55.54 -4.71 -51.83
CA GLU A 111 -54.31 -5.47 -51.71
C GLU A 111 -54.26 -5.90 -50.24
N GLU A 112 -54.68 -7.13 -49.99
CA GLU A 112 -54.16 -7.93 -48.91
C GLU A 112 -52.64 -7.90 -49.09
N ARG A 113 -51.98 -6.94 -48.42
CA ARG A 113 -50.52 -6.79 -48.41
C ARG A 113 -49.97 -8.04 -47.75
N THR A 114 -49.83 -9.10 -48.54
CA THR A 114 -49.33 -10.37 -48.08
C THR A 114 -47.88 -10.11 -47.71
N ILE A 115 -47.61 -10.07 -46.40
CA ILE A 115 -46.27 -9.88 -45.86
C ILE A 115 -45.39 -10.98 -46.49
N PRO A 116 -44.27 -10.64 -47.18
CA PRO A 116 -43.42 -11.64 -47.80
C PRO A 116 -43.01 -12.73 -46.80
N PHE A 117 -43.00 -14.00 -47.21
CA PHE A 117 -42.74 -15.15 -46.33
C PHE A 117 -41.42 -15.01 -45.54
N GLU A 118 -40.39 -14.44 -46.16
CA GLU A 118 -39.10 -14.15 -45.51
C GLU A 118 -39.25 -13.21 -44.31
N TYR A 119 -40.12 -12.21 -44.45
CA TYR A 119 -40.41 -11.24 -43.41
C TYR A 119 -41.19 -11.85 -42.25
N ALA A 120 -42.13 -12.76 -42.56
CA ALA A 120 -42.84 -13.55 -41.57
C ALA A 120 -41.92 -14.53 -40.81
N ALA A 121 -40.94 -15.12 -41.50
CA ALA A 121 -39.92 -15.96 -40.85
C ALA A 121 -39.04 -15.15 -39.90
N VAL A 122 -38.59 -13.94 -40.29
CA VAL A 122 -37.81 -13.05 -39.43
C VAL A 122 -38.61 -12.62 -38.20
N ALA A 123 -39.86 -12.19 -38.37
CA ALA A 123 -40.73 -11.83 -37.25
C ALA A 123 -40.97 -13.00 -36.27
N ALA A 124 -41.21 -14.21 -36.80
CA ALA A 124 -41.36 -15.41 -35.98
C ALA A 124 -40.07 -15.75 -35.22
N SER A 125 -38.90 -15.59 -35.85
CA SER A 125 -37.60 -15.81 -35.21
C SER A 125 -37.30 -14.82 -34.07
N LEU A 126 -37.81 -13.60 -34.19
CA LEU A 126 -37.77 -12.56 -33.14
C LEU A 126 -38.83 -12.79 -32.04
N GLY A 127 -39.61 -13.86 -32.14
CA GLY A 127 -40.64 -14.24 -31.17
C GLY A 127 -41.94 -13.44 -31.29
N MET A 128 -42.17 -12.76 -32.41
CA MET A 128 -43.41 -12.01 -32.64
C MET A 128 -44.55 -12.97 -33.01
N LYS A 129 -45.68 -12.87 -32.31
CA LYS A 129 -46.90 -13.66 -32.59
C LYS A 129 -47.95 -12.77 -33.23
N GLU A 130 -48.52 -13.24 -34.35
CA GLU A 130 -49.64 -12.72 -35.17
C GLU A 130 -49.85 -11.19 -35.29
N THR A 131 -50.03 -10.73 -36.53
CA THR A 131 -50.19 -9.32 -36.94
C THR A 131 -49.10 -8.39 -36.39
N PHE A 132 -48.03 -8.26 -37.16
CA PHE A 132 -46.94 -7.32 -36.93
C PHE A 132 -46.73 -6.48 -38.18
N GLU A 133 -46.38 -5.21 -38.02
CA GLU A 133 -46.00 -4.35 -39.13
C GLU A 133 -44.48 -4.39 -39.34
N PRO A 134 -44.00 -4.04 -40.54
CA PRO A 134 -42.57 -4.01 -40.78
C PRO A 134 -41.77 -3.11 -39.81
N LYS A 135 -42.37 -2.01 -39.36
CA LYS A 135 -41.75 -1.12 -38.37
C LYS A 135 -41.49 -1.81 -37.02
N ASP A 136 -42.31 -2.77 -36.63
CA ASP A 136 -42.24 -3.42 -35.32
C ASP A 136 -41.07 -4.41 -35.25
N VAL A 137 -40.85 -5.16 -36.34
CA VAL A 137 -39.68 -6.03 -36.53
C VAL A 137 -38.39 -5.19 -36.54
N MET A 138 -38.38 -4.07 -37.26
CA MET A 138 -37.23 -3.18 -37.32
C MET A 138 -36.92 -2.55 -35.96
N ALA A 139 -37.95 -2.12 -35.21
CA ALA A 139 -37.79 -1.61 -33.85
C ALA A 139 -37.18 -2.69 -32.92
N ARG A 140 -37.65 -3.94 -33.03
CA ARG A 140 -37.12 -5.05 -32.23
C ARG A 140 -35.69 -5.41 -32.59
N ILE A 141 -35.33 -5.40 -33.88
CA ILE A 141 -33.95 -5.59 -34.35
C ILE A 141 -33.05 -4.48 -33.79
N SER A 142 -33.48 -3.22 -33.87
CA SER A 142 -32.72 -2.09 -33.31
C SER A 142 -32.53 -2.22 -31.79
N GLU A 143 -33.55 -2.70 -31.08
CA GLU A 143 -33.45 -2.97 -29.64
C GLU A 143 -32.45 -4.11 -29.36
N LEU A 144 -32.50 -5.22 -30.10
CA LEU A 144 -31.55 -6.32 -29.97
C LEU A 144 -30.11 -5.87 -30.22
N ILE A 145 -29.85 -5.09 -31.27
CA ILE A 145 -28.52 -4.53 -31.57
C ILE A 145 -28.04 -3.67 -30.38
N SER A 146 -28.92 -2.87 -29.79
CA SER A 146 -28.57 -2.05 -28.63
C SER A 146 -28.26 -2.89 -27.38
N VAL A 147 -28.98 -4.01 -27.19
CA VAL A 147 -28.75 -4.94 -26.08
C VAL A 147 -27.46 -5.72 -26.29
N GLU A 148 -27.16 -6.16 -27.50
CA GLU A 148 -25.89 -6.82 -27.84
C GLU A 148 -24.71 -5.88 -27.58
N ALA A 149 -24.80 -4.61 -27.98
CA ALA A 149 -23.80 -3.60 -27.66
C ALA A 149 -23.59 -3.48 -26.13
N ARG A 150 -24.67 -3.35 -25.36
CA ARG A 150 -24.60 -3.31 -23.89
C ARG A 150 -24.02 -4.58 -23.29
N LEU A 151 -24.33 -5.75 -23.84
CA LEU A 151 -23.80 -7.03 -23.38
C LEU A 151 -22.29 -7.12 -23.60
N THR A 152 -21.81 -6.69 -24.77
CA THR A 152 -20.35 -6.65 -25.02
C THR A 152 -19.64 -5.69 -24.08
N GLU A 153 -20.24 -4.54 -23.78
CA GLU A 153 -19.72 -3.58 -22.81
C GLU A 153 -19.71 -4.14 -21.38
N THR A 154 -20.79 -4.77 -20.92
CA THR A 154 -20.84 -5.36 -19.59
C THR A 154 -19.87 -6.52 -19.45
N GLN A 155 -19.67 -7.32 -20.49
CA GLN A 155 -18.68 -8.40 -20.49
C GLN A 155 -17.25 -7.87 -20.42
N ARG A 156 -16.96 -6.75 -21.10
CA ARG A 156 -15.69 -6.05 -20.95
C ARG A 156 -15.50 -5.53 -19.52
N ASN A 157 -16.50 -4.81 -18.99
CA ASN A 157 -16.46 -4.27 -17.63
C ASN A 157 -16.29 -5.38 -16.58
N LEU A 158 -16.90 -6.55 -16.79
CA LEU A 158 -16.74 -7.73 -15.93
C LEU A 158 -15.30 -8.25 -15.98
N SER A 159 -14.70 -8.35 -17.17
CA SER A 159 -13.29 -8.75 -17.32
C SER A 159 -12.33 -7.75 -16.64
N ASP A 160 -12.59 -6.46 -16.81
CA ASP A 160 -11.81 -5.40 -16.17
C ASP A 160 -11.94 -5.46 -14.64
N ALA A 161 -13.17 -5.65 -14.13
CA ALA A 161 -13.43 -5.84 -12.70
C ALA A 161 -12.72 -7.08 -12.13
N ASN A 162 -12.74 -8.22 -12.83
CA ASN A 162 -12.02 -9.43 -12.42
C ASN A 162 -10.51 -9.18 -12.35
N THR A 163 -9.96 -8.41 -13.29
CA THR A 163 -8.54 -8.03 -13.29
C THR A 163 -8.20 -7.16 -12.08
N VAL A 164 -9.06 -6.19 -11.76
CA VAL A 164 -8.91 -5.35 -10.57
C VAL A 164 -8.99 -6.17 -9.29
N ILE A 165 -9.94 -7.10 -9.20
CA ILE A 165 -10.10 -8.00 -8.05
C ILE A 165 -8.83 -8.84 -7.86
N ALA A 166 -8.32 -9.47 -8.91
CA ALA A 166 -7.08 -10.23 -8.84
C ALA A 166 -5.88 -9.37 -8.36
N GLY A 167 -5.80 -8.12 -8.81
CA GLY A 167 -4.79 -7.17 -8.33
C GLY A 167 -4.96 -6.79 -6.85
N ARG A 168 -6.20 -6.63 -6.39
CA ARG A 168 -6.53 -6.37 -4.97
C ARG A 168 -6.21 -7.59 -4.10
N ASP A 169 -6.52 -8.80 -4.56
CA ASP A 169 -6.22 -10.04 -3.84
C ASP A 169 -4.70 -10.22 -3.68
N ALA A 170 -3.91 -9.95 -4.73
CA ALA A 170 -2.46 -9.95 -4.64
C ALA A 170 -1.94 -8.91 -3.62
N THR A 171 -2.57 -7.73 -3.57
CA THR A 171 -2.24 -6.69 -2.59
C THR A 171 -2.56 -7.14 -1.16
N ILE A 172 -3.72 -7.78 -0.95
CA ILE A 172 -4.14 -8.32 0.35
C ILE A 172 -3.16 -9.38 0.83
N GLN A 173 -2.75 -10.31 -0.05
CA GLN A 173 -1.77 -11.34 0.29
C GLN A 173 -0.41 -10.73 0.71
N ASN A 174 0.05 -9.69 0.01
CA ASN A 174 1.28 -9.00 0.38
C ASN A 174 1.15 -8.32 1.75
N LEU A 175 0.03 -7.64 2.02
CA LEU A 175 -0.21 -6.99 3.32
C LEU A 175 -0.30 -8.02 4.46
N GLN A 176 -0.90 -9.18 4.22
CA GLN A 176 -0.94 -10.27 5.21
C GLN A 176 0.48 -10.77 5.55
N LYS A 177 1.32 -10.96 4.54
CA LYS A 177 2.73 -11.35 4.73
C LYS A 177 3.53 -10.30 5.50
N ASP A 178 3.33 -9.02 5.20
CA ASP A 178 3.99 -7.93 5.92
C ASP A 178 3.53 -7.88 7.39
N LEU A 179 2.24 -8.11 7.64
CA LEU A 179 1.68 -8.18 8.99
C LEU A 179 2.27 -9.35 9.78
N GLU A 180 2.38 -10.54 9.17
CA GLU A 180 3.02 -11.70 9.78
C GLU A 180 4.49 -11.42 10.12
N SER A 181 5.22 -10.77 9.21
CA SER A 181 6.60 -10.36 9.43
C SER A 181 6.73 -9.35 10.57
N ALA A 182 5.87 -8.34 10.60
CA ALA A 182 5.85 -7.32 11.65
C ALA A 182 5.51 -7.93 13.01
N THR A 183 4.51 -8.80 13.06
CA THR A 183 4.12 -9.53 14.28
C THR A 183 5.26 -10.40 14.78
N SER A 184 5.95 -11.12 13.88
CA SER A 184 7.10 -11.95 14.24
C SER A 184 8.27 -11.13 14.79
N LYS A 185 8.50 -9.93 14.26
CA LYS A 185 9.53 -9.02 14.81
C LYS A 185 9.11 -8.50 16.18
N LEU A 186 7.85 -8.13 16.34
CA LEU A 186 7.30 -7.63 17.60
C LEU A 186 7.45 -8.68 18.71
N THR A 187 7.08 -9.93 18.47
CA THR A 187 7.21 -11.00 19.47
C THR A 187 8.66 -11.23 19.88
N VAL A 188 9.61 -11.14 18.94
CA VAL A 188 11.05 -11.21 19.25
C VAL A 188 11.49 -10.05 20.13
N PHE A 189 11.03 -8.82 19.84
CA PHE A 189 11.35 -7.67 20.68
C PHE A 189 10.73 -7.77 22.07
N GLU A 190 9.45 -8.14 22.17
CA GLU A 190 8.77 -8.35 23.45
C GLU A 190 9.46 -9.42 24.31
N GLN A 191 9.85 -10.55 23.70
CA GLN A 191 10.58 -11.61 24.38
C GLN A 191 11.95 -11.13 24.85
N LYS A 192 12.68 -10.38 24.01
CA LYS A 192 13.98 -9.83 24.35
C LYS A 192 13.89 -8.81 25.49
N GLU A 193 12.89 -7.93 25.48
CA GLU A 193 12.67 -6.97 26.56
C GLU A 193 12.31 -7.66 27.87
N LEU A 194 11.50 -8.72 27.82
CA LEU A 194 11.17 -9.53 29.00
C LEU A 194 12.40 -10.24 29.55
N GLU A 195 13.23 -10.82 28.69
CA GLU A 195 14.47 -11.48 29.08
C GLU A 195 15.48 -10.48 29.69
N GLU A 196 15.65 -9.30 29.09
CA GLU A 196 16.52 -8.25 29.60
C GLU A 196 16.02 -7.70 30.95
N ARG A 197 14.70 -7.51 31.10
CA ARG A 197 14.08 -7.13 32.37
C ARG A 197 14.33 -8.18 33.45
N ASN A 198 14.11 -9.46 33.15
CA ASN A 198 14.34 -10.56 34.08
C ASN A 198 15.82 -10.69 34.44
N SER A 199 16.73 -10.50 33.48
CA SER A 199 18.17 -10.48 33.73
C SER A 199 18.55 -9.34 34.68
N LYS A 200 18.01 -8.14 34.46
CA LYS A 200 18.24 -6.98 35.32
C LYS A 200 17.69 -7.18 36.73
N ILE A 201 16.50 -7.77 36.87
CA ILE A 201 15.91 -8.13 38.16
C ILE A 201 16.78 -9.15 38.90
N ASN A 202 17.14 -10.25 38.23
CA ASN A 202 17.97 -11.29 38.84
C ASN A 202 19.32 -10.74 39.27
N LYS A 203 19.94 -9.91 38.44
CA LYS A 203 21.21 -9.25 38.76
C LYS A 203 21.10 -8.36 40.01
N LEU A 204 20.08 -7.51 40.10
CA LEU A 204 19.83 -6.67 41.28
C LEU A 204 19.72 -7.50 42.57
N VAL A 205 18.98 -8.61 42.51
CA VAL A 205 18.77 -9.49 43.66
C VAL A 205 20.04 -10.28 44.01
N ASP A 206 20.77 -10.79 43.00
CA ASP A 206 22.02 -11.50 43.19
C ASP A 206 23.13 -10.60 43.76
N ASP A 207 23.25 -9.36 43.27
CA ASP A 207 24.17 -8.36 43.81
C ASP A 207 23.85 -8.06 45.29
N ALA A 208 22.57 -8.00 45.66
CA ALA A 208 22.15 -7.79 47.05
C ALA A 208 22.42 -9.01 47.96
N ILE A 209 22.35 -10.23 47.42
CA ILE A 209 22.74 -11.46 48.12
C ILE A 209 24.25 -11.50 48.33
N GLU A 210 25.03 -11.19 47.29
CA GLU A 210 26.50 -11.17 47.35
C GLU A 210 27.01 -10.11 48.33
N ALA A 211 26.38 -8.93 48.34
CA ALA A 211 26.62 -7.88 49.33
C ALA A 211 26.14 -8.25 50.75
N GLY A 212 25.53 -9.42 50.95
CA GLY A 212 25.05 -9.89 52.25
C GLY A 212 23.88 -9.08 52.82
N LYS A 213 23.18 -8.29 51.98
CA LYS A 213 22.01 -7.50 52.39
C LYS A 213 20.78 -8.37 52.61
N ILE A 214 20.63 -9.41 51.79
CA ILE A 214 19.52 -10.35 51.85
C ILE A 214 20.02 -11.80 51.83
N GLY A 215 19.24 -12.72 52.38
CA GLY A 215 19.55 -14.15 52.36
C GLY A 215 19.10 -14.83 51.07
N LYS A 216 19.80 -15.89 50.66
CA LYS A 216 19.51 -16.67 49.44
C LYS A 216 18.09 -17.26 49.43
N GLU A 217 17.56 -17.58 50.60
CA GLU A 217 16.22 -18.10 50.82
C GLU A 217 15.12 -17.09 50.45
N THR A 218 15.42 -15.80 50.51
CA THR A 218 14.45 -14.73 50.20
C THR A 218 14.48 -14.30 48.73
N LYS A 219 15.40 -14.83 47.92
CA LYS A 219 15.53 -14.52 46.48
C LYS A 219 14.19 -14.53 45.73
N PRO A 220 13.32 -15.56 45.86
CA PRO A 220 12.06 -15.60 45.10
C PRO A 220 11.10 -14.44 45.42
N GLN A 221 11.05 -14.00 46.68
CA GLN A 221 10.20 -12.90 47.10
C GLN A 221 10.69 -11.56 46.52
N TRP A 222 12.00 -11.34 46.53
CA TRP A 222 12.61 -10.12 45.97
C TRP A 222 12.49 -10.06 44.45
N VAL A 223 12.65 -11.19 43.76
CA VAL A 223 12.39 -11.28 42.32
C VAL A 223 10.93 -10.91 42.00
N SER A 224 9.97 -11.50 42.73
CA SER A 224 8.54 -11.18 42.52
C SER A 224 8.22 -9.70 42.79
N MET A 225 8.83 -9.10 43.82
CA MET A 225 8.63 -7.68 44.11
C MET A 225 9.24 -6.78 43.03
N ALA A 226 10.40 -7.14 42.49
CA ALA A 226 11.07 -6.41 41.42
C ALA A 226 10.36 -6.58 40.06
N GLU A 227 9.72 -7.73 39.82
CA GLU A 227 8.84 -7.93 38.66
C GLU A 227 7.66 -6.96 38.70
N ALA A 228 7.00 -6.83 39.85
CA ALA A 228 5.88 -5.92 40.05
C ALA A 228 6.30 -4.43 40.01
N ASN A 229 7.40 -4.08 40.68
CA ASN A 229 7.93 -2.72 40.68
C ASN A 229 9.46 -2.71 40.91
N PHE A 230 10.20 -2.60 39.81
CA PHE A 230 11.66 -2.60 39.83
C PHE A 230 12.24 -1.46 40.66
N THR A 231 11.74 -0.23 40.53
CA THR A 231 12.33 0.94 41.20
C THR A 231 12.11 0.89 42.70
N LEU A 232 10.96 0.40 43.15
CA LEU A 232 10.69 0.18 44.56
C LEU A 232 11.58 -0.93 45.13
N ALA A 233 11.74 -2.04 44.41
CA ALA A 233 12.62 -3.14 44.83
C ALA A 233 14.09 -2.69 44.91
N GLU A 234 14.56 -1.91 43.95
CA GLU A 234 15.92 -1.34 43.94
C GLU A 234 16.15 -0.40 45.13
N SER A 235 15.23 0.54 45.38
CA SER A 235 15.33 1.48 46.50
C SER A 235 15.30 0.76 47.87
N THR A 236 14.43 -0.25 48.00
CA THR A 236 14.31 -1.04 49.23
C THR A 236 15.55 -1.90 49.47
N LEU A 237 16.08 -2.60 48.45
CA LEU A 237 17.34 -3.35 48.55
C LEU A 237 18.54 -2.43 48.86
N ASN A 238 18.58 -1.23 48.30
CA ASN A 238 19.64 -0.27 48.58
C ASN A 238 19.62 0.25 50.02
N SER A 239 18.44 0.31 50.64
CA SER A 239 18.26 0.77 52.02
C SER A 239 18.59 -0.29 53.07
N ILE A 240 18.74 -1.56 52.68
CA ILE A 240 19.09 -2.64 53.61
C ILE A 240 20.62 -2.62 53.86
N PRO A 241 21.07 -2.49 55.11
CA PRO A 241 22.49 -2.60 55.44
C PRO A 241 22.96 -4.05 55.27
N ALA A 242 24.24 -4.22 54.91
CA ALA A 242 24.85 -5.55 54.83
C ALA A 242 24.82 -6.22 56.21
N ARG A 243 24.49 -7.51 56.26
CA ARG A 243 24.43 -8.27 57.51
C ARG A 243 25.84 -8.40 58.09
N GLU A 244 26.04 -7.91 59.31
CA GLU A 244 27.29 -8.10 60.04
C GLU A 244 27.53 -9.61 60.24
N GLN A 245 28.58 -10.14 59.63
CA GLN A 245 29.03 -11.50 59.90
C GLN A 245 29.89 -11.50 61.16
N ILE A 246 29.24 -11.30 62.31
CA ILE A 246 29.87 -11.28 63.64
C ILE A 246 30.78 -12.51 63.83
N THR A 247 30.41 -13.67 63.28
CA THR A 247 31.21 -14.89 63.34
C THR A 247 32.51 -14.82 62.53
N GLN A 248 32.54 -14.11 61.39
CA GLN A 248 33.77 -13.88 60.61
C GLN A 248 34.65 -12.81 61.28
N GLU A 249 34.06 -11.78 61.87
CA GLU A 249 34.81 -10.76 62.62
C GLU A 249 35.46 -11.34 63.89
N ILE A 250 34.76 -12.22 64.62
CA ILE A 250 35.33 -12.93 65.77
C ILE A 250 36.46 -13.88 65.34
N ALA A 251 36.33 -14.54 64.19
CA ALA A 251 37.37 -15.42 63.67
C ALA A 251 38.62 -14.65 63.22
N ASN A 252 38.45 -13.41 62.74
CA ASN A 252 39.53 -12.53 62.28
C ASN A 252 40.06 -11.59 63.38
N ASP A 253 39.50 -11.62 64.60
CA ASP A 253 40.00 -10.83 65.74
C ASP A 253 41.43 -11.27 66.09
N PRO A 254 42.43 -10.38 66.01
CA PRO A 254 43.81 -10.68 66.36
C PRO A 254 43.94 -11.27 67.76
N LYS A 255 43.11 -10.86 68.72
CA LYS A 255 43.13 -11.38 70.09
C LYS A 255 42.64 -12.82 70.17
N ASN A 256 41.61 -13.16 69.41
CA ASN A 256 41.08 -14.52 69.38
C ASN A 256 42.04 -15.48 68.64
N ILE A 257 42.62 -15.04 67.53
CA ILE A 257 43.67 -15.78 66.81
C ILE A 257 44.90 -15.98 67.72
N GLN A 258 45.38 -14.92 68.39
CA GLN A 258 46.51 -15.02 69.31
C GLN A 258 46.20 -15.97 70.48
N ALA A 259 45.05 -15.83 71.13
CA ALA A 259 44.63 -16.73 72.21
C ALA A 259 44.53 -18.19 71.76
N ALA A 260 44.02 -18.47 70.56
CA ALA A 260 44.00 -19.81 69.98
C ALA A 260 45.41 -20.35 69.70
N THR A 261 46.31 -19.52 69.16
CA THR A 261 47.70 -19.94 68.92
C THR A 261 48.50 -20.13 70.22
N GLU A 262 48.28 -19.28 71.23
CA GLU A 262 48.92 -19.38 72.53
C GLU A 262 48.44 -20.61 73.30
N THR A 263 47.14 -20.92 73.24
CA THR A 263 46.60 -22.14 73.86
C THR A 263 47.13 -23.40 73.18
N ILE A 264 47.25 -23.43 71.85
CA ILE A 264 47.89 -24.56 71.13
C ILE A 264 49.36 -24.71 71.54
N LYS A 265 50.14 -23.63 71.55
CA LYS A 265 51.54 -23.66 72.00
C LYS A 265 51.67 -24.12 73.44
N THR A 266 50.81 -23.65 74.34
CA THR A 266 50.81 -24.06 75.76
C THR A 266 50.46 -25.54 75.92
N VAL A 267 49.59 -26.08 75.07
CA VAL A 267 49.25 -27.51 75.05
C VAL A 267 50.39 -28.35 74.47
N GLU A 268 51.03 -27.89 73.39
CA GLU A 268 52.21 -28.54 72.82
C GLU A 268 53.41 -28.54 73.78
N GLU A 269 53.67 -27.43 74.48
CA GLU A 269 54.71 -27.36 75.51
C GLU A 269 54.42 -28.33 76.66
N LYS A 270 53.17 -28.39 77.15
CA LYS A 270 52.79 -29.37 78.19
C LYS A 270 52.85 -30.82 77.71
N MET A 271 52.56 -31.07 76.43
CA MET A 271 52.72 -32.39 75.82
C MET A 271 54.20 -32.74 75.67
N SER A 272 55.05 -31.80 75.26
CA SER A 272 56.49 -31.98 75.15
C SER A 272 57.14 -32.21 76.52
N GLU A 273 56.74 -31.48 77.56
CA GLU A 273 57.18 -31.73 78.94
C GLU A 273 56.77 -33.14 79.41
N LYS A 274 55.52 -33.55 79.15
CA LYS A 274 55.06 -34.89 79.51
C LYS A 274 55.81 -35.98 78.73
N VAL A 275 56.07 -35.76 77.44
CA VAL A 275 56.85 -36.70 76.63
C VAL A 275 58.27 -36.79 77.16
N ASN A 276 58.94 -35.66 77.40
CA ASN A 276 60.30 -35.61 77.96
C ASN A 276 60.38 -36.24 79.36
N ALA A 277 59.37 -36.06 80.20
CA ALA A 277 59.30 -36.69 81.51
C ALA A 277 59.16 -38.23 81.43
N VAL A 278 58.52 -38.74 80.37
CA VAL A 278 58.30 -40.19 80.19
C VAL A 278 59.47 -40.87 79.48
N VAL A 279 60.08 -40.23 78.48
CA VAL A 279 61.16 -40.86 77.67
C VAL A 279 62.58 -40.39 78.02
N GLY A 280 62.72 -39.31 78.81
CA GLY A 280 64.01 -38.70 79.17
C GLY A 280 64.62 -37.85 78.04
N GLU A 281 65.38 -36.81 78.38
CA GLU A 281 65.91 -35.79 77.45
C GLU A 281 66.83 -36.30 76.32
N LYS A 282 67.20 -37.59 76.31
CA LYS A 282 68.11 -38.19 75.31
C LYS A 282 67.49 -39.38 74.55
N PHE A 283 66.17 -39.40 74.41
CA PHE A 283 65.50 -40.49 73.69
C PHE A 283 65.59 -40.30 72.16
N GLU A 284 66.26 -41.24 71.48
CA GLU A 284 66.28 -41.32 70.02
C GLU A 284 65.44 -42.52 69.56
N PHE A 285 64.41 -42.27 68.76
CA PHE A 285 63.63 -43.33 68.12
C PHE A 285 64.53 -44.11 67.16
N LYS A 286 64.77 -45.39 67.42
CA LYS A 286 65.39 -46.28 66.43
C LYS A 286 64.49 -46.35 65.21
N ARG A 287 65.02 -45.98 64.04
CA ARG A 287 64.36 -46.23 62.76
C ARG A 287 64.34 -47.74 62.52
N LEU A 288 63.19 -48.28 62.13
CA LEU A 288 63.12 -49.66 61.64
C LEU A 288 63.89 -49.75 60.32
N GLU A 289 64.77 -50.74 60.22
CA GLU A 289 65.23 -51.29 58.93
C GLU A 289 64.12 -52.08 58.25
#